data_AF-Q6UP02-F1
#
_entry.id   AF-Q6UP02-F1
#
_cell.length_a   1.000
_cell.length_b   1.000
_cell.length_c   1.000
_cell.angle_alpha   90.00
_cell.angle_beta   90.00
_cell.angle_gamma   90.00
#
_symmetry.space_group_name_H-M   'P 1'
#
loop_
_entity.id
_entity.type
_entity.pdbx_description
1 polymer ?
#
loop_
_entity_poly.entity_id
_entity_poly.type
_entity_poly.pdbx_seq_one_letter_code
_entity_poly.pdbx_strand_id
1 'polypeptide(L)'
;DCTTELKFMVLLKKDRGSEQNHINVKISDIDVDLYPEDHGVIVKVNEMEISNDNLPYKDPSGSIKIDRKGKGVSLYAPSHGLQEVYFDKYSWKIKVVDWMKGQTCGLCGKADGENRQEYRTPSGRLTKSSASFAHSWVLPSDSCRDASECLMKLESVKLEKQVIVDDRESKCYSVEPVLRCLPGC
;
A
#
# COMPACT_ATOMS: atom_id res chain seq x y z
N ASP A 1 3.45 -4.88 7.11
CA ASP A 1 4.14 -5.89 7.92
C ASP A 1 3.71 -7.28 7.44
N CYS A 2 4.65 -8.23 7.30
CA CYS A 2 4.36 -9.62 6.95
C CYS A 2 4.88 -10.63 7.98
N THR A 3 5.09 -10.18 9.22
CA THR A 3 5.30 -11.07 10.37
C THR A 3 4.01 -11.82 10.74
N THR A 4 4.10 -12.79 11.66
CA THR A 4 2.95 -13.57 12.14
C THR A 4 1.92 -12.73 12.89
N GLU A 5 2.37 -11.65 13.54
CA GLU A 5 1.53 -10.70 14.25
C GLU A 5 1.64 -9.35 13.54
N LEU A 6 0.62 -8.97 12.79
CA LEU A 6 0.67 -7.81 11.92
C LEU A 6 0.65 -6.50 12.75
N LYS A 7 1.79 -5.80 12.80
CA LYS A 7 1.99 -4.58 13.61
C LYS A 7 1.59 -3.30 12.90
N PHE A 8 1.74 -3.27 11.57
CA PHE A 8 1.37 -2.10 10.78
C PHE A 8 1.04 -2.41 9.32
N MET A 9 0.27 -1.51 8.72
CA MET A 9 0.03 -1.44 7.27
C MET A 9 0.17 0.01 6.79
N VAL A 10 0.83 0.22 5.66
CA VAL A 10 0.89 1.52 4.99
C VAL A 10 0.29 1.36 3.61
N LEU A 11 -0.79 2.08 3.35
CA LEU A 11 -1.56 2.04 2.11
C LEU A 11 -1.34 3.33 1.34
N LEU A 12 -1.02 3.20 0.06
CA LEU A 12 -0.94 4.31 -0.88
C LEU A 12 -2.20 4.32 -1.75
N LYS A 13 -2.96 5.39 -1.68
CA LYS A 13 -4.04 5.69 -2.63
C LYS A 13 -3.58 6.83 -3.51
N LYS A 14 -3.87 6.75 -4.81
CA LYS A 14 -3.69 7.87 -5.74
C LYS A 14 -5.07 8.37 -6.14
N ASP A 15 -5.34 9.62 -5.83
CA ASP A 15 -6.57 10.27 -6.26
C ASP A 15 -6.54 10.49 -7.77
N ARG A 16 -7.58 10.03 -8.48
CA ARG A 16 -7.59 10.07 -9.96
C ARG A 16 -7.90 11.46 -10.52
N GLY A 17 -8.55 12.32 -9.73
CA GLY A 17 -8.87 13.68 -10.15
C GLY A 17 -7.68 14.62 -10.01
N SER A 18 -7.05 14.63 -8.83
CA SER A 18 -5.93 15.52 -8.50
C SER A 18 -4.55 14.91 -8.81
N GLU A 19 -4.49 13.61 -9.12
CA GLU A 19 -3.24 12.84 -9.27
C GLU A 19 -2.38 12.81 -8.00
N GLN A 20 -2.93 13.24 -6.87
CA GLN A 20 -2.21 13.35 -5.60
C GLN A 20 -2.18 12.01 -4.85
N ASN A 21 -1.08 11.79 -4.13
CA ASN A 21 -0.94 10.64 -3.25
C ASN A 21 -1.67 10.90 -1.94
N HIS A 22 -2.30 9.87 -1.39
CA HIS A 22 -2.85 9.82 -0.05
C HIS A 22 -2.24 8.60 0.64
N ILE A 23 -1.68 8.79 1.83
CA ILE A 23 -1.16 7.69 2.64
C ILE A 23 -2.08 7.45 3.83
N ASN A 24 -2.52 6.21 3.98
CA ASN A 24 -3.19 5.71 5.17
C ASN A 24 -2.23 4.76 5.92
N VAL A 25 -2.06 4.97 7.22
CA VAL A 25 -1.22 4.14 8.09
C VAL A 25 -2.07 3.54 9.19
N LYS A 26 -2.13 2.21 9.26
CA LYS A 26 -2.81 1.46 10.31
C LYS A 26 -1.79 0.86 11.26
N ILE A 27 -1.90 1.15 12.56
CA ILE A 27 -1.03 0.65 13.62
C ILE A 27 -1.93 0.23 14.79
N SER A 28 -2.06 -1.06 15.05
CA SER A 28 -3.04 -1.59 16.03
C SER A 28 -4.46 -1.07 15.75
N ASP A 29 -5.05 -0.31 16.67
CA ASP A 29 -6.35 0.35 16.59
C ASP A 29 -6.28 1.81 16.13
N ILE A 30 -5.08 2.30 15.78
CA ILE A 30 -4.84 3.67 15.33
C ILE A 30 -4.82 3.70 13.80
N ASP A 31 -5.65 4.58 13.25
CA ASP A 31 -5.71 4.89 11.83
C ASP A 31 -5.23 6.33 11.59
N VAL A 32 -4.24 6.51 10.73
CA VAL A 32 -3.66 7.82 10.39
C VAL A 32 -3.75 8.07 8.89
N ASP A 33 -4.53 9.07 8.49
CA ASP A 33 -4.63 9.53 7.10
C ASP A 33 -3.79 10.79 6.88
N LEU A 34 -3.04 10.81 5.78
CA LEU A 34 -2.15 11.91 5.37
C LEU A 34 -2.50 12.40 3.97
N TYR A 35 -3.19 13.53 3.88
CA TYR A 35 -3.59 14.14 2.61
C TYR A 35 -2.71 15.34 2.29
N PRO A 36 -2.33 15.53 1.03
CA PRO A 36 -1.62 16.73 0.62
C PRO A 36 -2.60 17.91 0.55
N GLU A 37 -2.11 19.08 0.95
CA GLU A 37 -2.80 20.35 0.83
C GLU A 37 -1.86 21.37 0.18
N ASP A 38 -2.39 22.47 -0.35
CA ASP A 38 -1.58 23.49 -1.03
C ASP A 38 -0.43 24.05 -0.18
N HIS A 39 -0.62 24.14 1.13
CA HIS A 39 0.35 24.69 2.06
C HIS A 39 0.80 23.73 3.16
N GLY A 40 0.58 22.41 2.98
CA GLY A 40 1.02 21.44 3.97
C GLY A 40 0.44 20.04 3.75
N VAL A 41 0.15 19.39 4.87
CA VAL A 41 -0.45 18.07 4.93
C VAL A 41 -1.57 18.12 5.94
N ILE A 42 -2.75 17.65 5.55
CA ILE A 42 -3.85 17.37 6.47
C ILE A 42 -3.56 16.02 7.12
N VAL A 43 -3.51 16.01 8.45
CA VAL A 43 -3.30 14.81 9.25
C VAL A 43 -4.60 14.49 9.97
N LYS A 44 -5.13 13.28 9.79
CA LYS A 44 -6.24 12.77 10.60
C LYS A 44 -5.78 11.57 11.39
N VAL A 45 -6.15 11.52 12.67
CA VAL A 45 -5.92 10.36 13.54
C VAL A 45 -7.28 9.90 14.04
N ASN A 46 -7.66 8.66 13.68
CA ASN A 46 -8.98 8.10 13.96
C ASN A 46 -10.12 9.04 13.53
N GLU A 47 -10.07 9.47 12.26
CA GLU A 47 -11.01 10.42 11.61
C GLU A 47 -10.96 11.87 12.14
N MET A 48 -10.29 12.12 13.27
CA MET A 48 -10.15 13.46 13.84
C MET A 48 -8.96 14.19 13.23
N GLU A 49 -9.22 15.37 12.66
CA GLU A 49 -8.18 16.22 12.09
C GLU A 49 -7.30 16.84 13.19
N ILE A 50 -5.98 16.67 13.04
CA ILE A 50 -4.99 17.28 13.91
C ILE A 50 -4.55 18.59 13.27
N SER A 51 -4.94 19.70 13.89
CA SER A 51 -4.47 21.02 13.45
C SER A 51 -2.95 21.04 13.41
N ASN A 52 -2.44 21.69 12.37
CA ASN A 52 -1.03 21.94 12.16
C ASN A 52 -0.36 22.57 13.41
N ASP A 53 -1.06 23.45 14.13
CA ASP A 53 -0.55 24.12 15.33
C ASP A 53 -0.45 23.20 16.56
N ASN A 54 -1.09 22.03 16.50
CA ASN A 54 -1.06 20.99 17.53
C ASN A 54 0.04 19.94 17.28
N LEU A 55 0.91 20.15 16.29
CA LEU A 55 2.10 19.33 16.09
C LEU A 55 3.27 19.89 16.93
N PRO A 56 4.04 19.04 17.65
CA PRO A 56 4.05 17.58 17.54
C PRO A 56 2.89 16.90 18.28
N TYR A 57 2.25 15.95 17.62
CA TYR A 57 1.18 15.14 18.18
C TYR A 57 1.72 13.82 18.73
N LYS A 58 1.17 13.36 19.84
CA LYS A 58 1.33 12.00 20.36
C LYS A 58 -0.04 11.47 20.71
N ASP A 59 -0.30 10.22 20.37
CA ASP A 59 -1.54 9.59 20.79
C ASP A 59 -1.51 9.30 22.30
N PRO A 60 -2.67 9.07 22.95
CA PRO A 60 -2.74 8.83 24.39
C PRO A 60 -1.90 7.64 24.88
N SER A 61 -1.69 6.61 24.05
CA SER A 61 -0.86 5.45 24.41
C SER A 61 0.64 5.71 24.21
N GLY A 62 1.00 6.77 23.48
CA GLY A 62 2.37 7.07 23.09
C GLY A 62 2.95 6.10 22.04
N SER A 63 2.09 5.32 21.39
CA SER A 63 2.45 4.37 20.32
C SER A 63 2.93 5.07 19.06
N ILE A 64 2.42 6.27 18.79
CA ILE A 64 2.75 7.09 17.64
C ILE A 64 3.16 8.51 18.04
N LYS A 65 4.01 9.11 17.20
CA LYS A 65 4.35 10.53 17.25
C LYS A 65 4.29 11.10 15.84
N ILE A 66 3.72 12.28 15.68
CA ILE A 66 3.67 12.98 14.40
C ILE A 66 4.33 14.35 14.57
N ASP A 67 5.37 14.62 13.79
CA ASP A 67 6.11 15.88 13.80
C ASP A 67 6.04 16.56 12.43
N ARG A 68 6.11 17.89 12.41
CA ARG A 68 6.40 18.64 11.18
C ARG A 68 7.84 18.38 10.74
N LYS A 69 8.04 18.18 9.44
CA LYS A 69 9.37 18.00 8.86
C LYS A 69 9.43 18.59 7.46
N GLY A 70 10.28 19.60 7.26
CA GLY A 70 10.39 20.27 5.97
C GLY A 70 9.05 20.87 5.53
N LYS A 71 8.55 20.47 4.36
CA LYS A 71 7.25 20.90 3.80
C LYS A 71 6.09 19.96 4.14
N GLY A 72 6.35 18.89 4.89
CA GLY A 72 5.36 17.88 5.22
C GLY A 72 5.44 17.45 6.68
N VAL A 73 5.09 16.20 6.92
CA VAL A 73 5.04 15.59 8.25
C VAL A 73 5.78 14.26 8.28
N SER A 74 6.15 13.83 9.48
CA SER A 74 6.71 12.52 9.74
C SER A 74 5.96 11.85 10.88
N LEU A 75 5.38 10.69 10.59
CA LEU A 75 4.82 9.77 11.57
C LEU A 75 5.91 8.79 12.01
N TYR A 76 6.03 8.56 13.32
CA TYR A 76 6.97 7.66 13.96
C TYR A 76 6.21 6.65 14.81
N ALA A 77 6.50 5.35 14.65
CA ALA A 77 5.98 4.28 15.49
C ALA A 77 7.02 3.15 15.63
N PRO A 78 8.23 3.42 16.17
CA PRO A 78 9.35 2.49 16.15
C PRO A 78 9.09 1.21 16.96
N SER A 79 8.27 1.27 18.03
CA SER A 79 7.83 0.09 18.78
C SER A 79 7.02 -0.90 17.93
N HIS A 80 6.36 -0.40 16.88
CA HIS A 80 5.57 -1.19 15.94
C HIS A 80 6.33 -1.55 14.66
N GLY A 81 7.58 -1.09 14.51
CA GLY A 81 8.41 -1.41 13.35
C GLY A 81 8.55 -0.30 12.32
N LEU A 82 7.78 0.79 12.45
CA LEU A 82 7.84 1.95 11.56
C LEU A 82 8.78 3.02 12.14
N GLN A 83 9.97 3.11 11.57
CA GLN A 83 10.95 4.12 11.96
C GLN A 83 10.52 5.51 11.53
N GLU A 84 9.94 5.66 10.33
CA GLU A 84 9.45 6.95 9.81
C GLU A 84 8.52 6.71 8.61
N VAL A 85 7.37 7.36 8.61
CA VAL A 85 6.56 7.60 7.40
C VAL A 85 6.57 9.10 7.16
N TYR A 86 7.39 9.53 6.20
CA TYR A 86 7.44 10.92 5.73
C TYR A 86 6.47 11.11 4.57
N PHE A 87 5.74 12.22 4.59
CA PHE A 87 4.80 12.58 3.54
C PHE A 87 4.75 14.09 3.35
N ASP A 88 4.85 14.54 2.10
CA ASP A 88 4.54 15.89 1.64
C ASP A 88 3.79 15.84 0.29
N LYS A 89 3.45 17.01 -0.27
CA LYS A 89 2.71 17.13 -1.53
C LYS A 89 3.35 16.41 -2.72
N TYR A 90 4.67 16.25 -2.74
CA TYR A 90 5.42 15.76 -3.90
C TYR A 90 6.13 14.43 -3.66
N SER A 91 6.35 14.05 -2.41
CA SER A 91 7.20 12.94 -2.05
C SER A 91 6.75 12.27 -0.76
N TRP A 92 7.03 10.98 -0.68
CA TRP A 92 6.81 10.19 0.51
C TRP A 92 7.94 9.18 0.68
N LYS A 93 8.17 8.77 1.92
CA LYS A 93 9.21 7.80 2.25
C LYS A 93 8.78 6.98 3.44
N ILE A 94 8.95 5.66 3.33
CA ILE A 94 8.74 4.72 4.44
C ILE A 94 10.12 4.20 4.85
N LYS A 95 10.38 4.24 6.15
CA LYS A 95 11.52 3.59 6.78
C LYS A 95 11.01 2.67 7.87
N VAL A 96 11.53 1.45 7.87
CA VAL A 96 11.32 0.51 8.97
C VAL A 96 12.54 0.49 9.87
N VAL A 97 12.35 0.05 11.10
CA VAL A 97 13.44 -0.18 12.06
C VAL A 97 14.26 -1.42 11.67
N ASP A 98 15.50 -1.51 12.14
CA ASP A 98 16.43 -2.58 11.72
C ASP A 98 15.91 -3.99 12.01
N TRP A 99 15.18 -4.19 13.10
CA TRP A 99 14.63 -5.51 13.44
C TRP A 99 13.49 -5.95 12.52
N MET A 100 12.99 -5.08 11.62
CA MET A 100 12.03 -5.43 10.55
C MET A 100 12.73 -5.92 9.27
N LYS A 101 14.06 -5.99 9.23
CA LYS A 101 14.81 -6.48 8.07
C LYS A 101 14.30 -7.86 7.64
N GLY A 102 13.94 -8.01 6.36
CA GLY A 102 13.44 -9.25 5.77
C GLY A 102 11.99 -9.63 6.15
N GLN A 103 11.31 -8.80 6.95
CA GLN A 103 9.98 -9.10 7.49
C GLN A 103 8.86 -8.23 6.88
N THR A 104 9.22 -7.35 5.93
CA THR A 104 8.22 -6.57 5.19
C THR A 104 7.75 -7.31 3.95
N CYS A 105 6.65 -6.82 3.38
CA CYS A 105 6.12 -7.22 2.10
C CYS A 105 5.33 -6.04 1.52
N GLY A 106 4.97 -6.14 0.24
CA GLY A 106 4.32 -5.06 -0.49
C GLY A 106 5.21 -4.49 -1.57
N LEU A 107 4.80 -3.34 -2.11
CA LEU A 107 5.50 -2.65 -3.20
C LEU A 107 6.93 -2.22 -2.84
N CYS A 108 7.22 -2.02 -1.55
CA CYS A 108 8.56 -1.68 -1.05
C CYS A 108 9.45 -2.90 -0.77
N GLY A 109 9.00 -4.12 -1.10
CA GLY A 109 9.80 -5.34 -0.97
C GLY A 109 9.94 -5.82 0.48
N LYS A 110 10.98 -6.63 0.71
CA LYS A 110 11.23 -7.33 1.99
C LYS A 110 12.12 -6.58 2.97
N ALA A 111 12.74 -5.49 2.52
CA ALA A 111 13.75 -4.76 3.29
C ALA A 111 14.88 -5.68 3.80
N ASP A 112 15.31 -6.70 3.04
CA ASP A 112 16.41 -7.59 3.37
C ASP A 112 17.78 -7.12 2.82
N GLY A 113 17.77 -6.08 1.99
CA GLY A 113 18.96 -5.51 1.35
C GLY A 113 19.37 -6.24 0.06
N GLU A 114 18.60 -7.24 -0.36
CA GLU A 114 18.70 -7.83 -1.69
C GLU A 114 17.96 -6.93 -2.70
N ASN A 115 18.33 -7.01 -3.99
CA ASN A 115 17.67 -6.22 -5.04
C ASN A 115 17.29 -7.02 -6.28
N ARG A 116 17.65 -8.31 -6.34
CA ARG A 116 17.39 -9.17 -7.50
C ARG A 116 16.02 -9.81 -7.50
N GLN A 117 15.38 -9.95 -6.33
CA GLN A 117 14.14 -10.72 -6.16
C GLN A 117 12.99 -9.89 -5.58
N GLU A 118 12.96 -8.59 -5.91
CA GLU A 118 11.99 -7.63 -5.33
C GLU A 118 10.57 -7.80 -5.88
N TYR A 119 10.41 -8.33 -7.10
CA TYR A 119 9.11 -8.50 -7.73
C TYR A 119 8.38 -9.76 -7.24
N ARG A 120 8.28 -9.89 -5.92
CA ARG A 120 7.60 -10.97 -5.24
C ARG A 120 6.16 -10.57 -4.94
N THR A 121 5.21 -11.24 -5.57
CA THR A 121 3.78 -10.98 -5.41
C THR A 121 3.26 -11.46 -4.04
N PRO A 122 2.02 -11.13 -3.65
CA PRO A 122 1.42 -11.64 -2.41
C PRO A 122 1.37 -13.17 -2.31
N SER A 123 1.29 -13.88 -3.45
CA SER A 123 1.32 -15.34 -3.49
C SER A 123 2.71 -15.93 -3.23
N GLY A 124 3.74 -15.07 -3.14
CA GLY A 124 5.13 -15.46 -3.02
C GLY A 124 5.81 -15.80 -4.35
N ARG A 125 5.14 -15.63 -5.49
CA ARG A 125 5.74 -15.86 -6.81
C ARG A 125 6.63 -14.69 -7.21
N LEU A 126 7.70 -15.00 -7.95
CA LEU A 126 8.55 -13.99 -8.58
C LEU A 126 8.06 -13.75 -10.00
N THR A 127 7.73 -12.50 -10.31
CA THR A 127 7.42 -12.06 -11.67
C THR A 127 8.59 -11.28 -12.27
N LYS A 128 8.71 -11.33 -13.60
CA LYS A 128 9.70 -10.55 -14.35
C LYS A 128 9.19 -9.15 -14.74
N SER A 129 7.88 -8.92 -14.57
CA SER A 129 7.21 -7.69 -14.98
C SER A 129 6.94 -6.81 -13.77
N SER A 130 7.50 -5.60 -13.77
CA SER A 130 7.24 -4.58 -12.73
C SER A 130 5.77 -4.20 -12.67
N ALA A 131 5.10 -4.09 -13.82
CA ALA A 131 3.67 -3.80 -13.90
C ALA A 131 2.83 -4.92 -13.29
N SER A 132 3.15 -6.19 -13.60
CA SER A 132 2.45 -7.33 -13.01
C SER A 132 2.67 -7.42 -11.51
N PHE A 133 3.88 -7.12 -11.04
CA PHE A 133 4.18 -7.00 -9.61
C PHE A 133 3.32 -5.92 -8.96
N ALA A 134 3.33 -4.69 -9.50
CA ALA A 134 2.55 -3.59 -8.95
C ALA A 134 1.04 -3.89 -8.92
N HIS A 135 0.49 -4.43 -10.01
CA HIS A 135 -0.91 -4.82 -10.11
C HIS A 135 -1.31 -5.92 -9.11
N SER A 136 -0.39 -6.84 -8.78
CA SER A 136 -0.68 -7.91 -7.81
C SER A 136 -0.90 -7.40 -6.38
N TRP A 137 -0.44 -6.18 -6.06
CA TRP A 137 -0.57 -5.54 -4.76
C TRP A 137 -1.73 -4.54 -4.67
N VAL A 138 -2.50 -4.35 -5.74
CA VAL A 138 -3.67 -3.49 -5.73
C VAL A 138 -4.78 -4.16 -4.92
N LEU A 139 -5.29 -3.45 -3.92
CA LEU A 139 -6.45 -3.91 -3.16
C LEU A 139 -7.71 -3.79 -4.03
N PRO A 140 -8.55 -4.84 -4.11
CA PRO A 140 -9.79 -4.77 -4.86
C PRO A 140 -10.75 -3.76 -4.22
N SER A 141 -11.61 -3.16 -5.05
CA SER A 141 -12.71 -2.32 -4.56
C SER A 141 -14.00 -3.14 -4.46
N ASP A 142 -14.75 -2.93 -3.38
CA ASP A 142 -15.96 -3.70 -3.07
C ASP A 142 -17.26 -3.11 -3.63
N SER A 143 -17.27 -1.88 -4.20
CA SER A 143 -18.52 -1.29 -4.71
C SER A 143 -18.37 -0.31 -5.87
N CYS A 144 -19.12 -0.52 -6.96
CA CYS A 144 -19.30 0.42 -8.09
C CYS A 144 -20.36 1.49 -7.82
N ARG A 145 -20.32 2.18 -6.68
CA ARG A 145 -21.30 3.25 -6.43
C ARG A 145 -21.07 4.49 -7.29
N ASP A 146 -19.87 4.63 -7.85
CA ASP A 146 -19.52 5.71 -8.77
C ASP A 146 -19.05 5.14 -10.12
N ALA A 147 -19.78 5.42 -11.19
CA ALA A 147 -19.46 5.01 -12.55
C ALA A 147 -18.34 5.86 -13.18
N SER A 148 -17.90 6.94 -12.52
CA SER A 148 -16.79 7.78 -12.98
C SER A 148 -15.41 7.22 -12.57
N GLU A 149 -15.36 6.19 -11.72
CA GLU A 149 -14.13 5.54 -11.29
C GLU A 149 -13.99 4.14 -11.96
N CYS A 150 -12.91 3.87 -12.74
CA CYS A 150 -12.59 2.47 -13.08
C CYS A 150 -12.05 1.77 -11.83
N LEU A 151 -12.97 1.16 -11.11
CA LEU A 151 -12.67 0.31 -9.97
C LEU A 151 -12.16 -1.04 -10.46
N MET A 152 -11.16 -1.58 -9.76
CA MET A 152 -10.46 -2.78 -10.18
C MET A 152 -10.77 -3.96 -9.25
N LYS A 153 -10.80 -5.15 -9.84
CA LYS A 153 -10.82 -6.44 -9.13
C LYS A 153 -9.73 -7.36 -9.63
N LEU A 154 -9.37 -8.33 -8.81
CA LEU A 154 -8.42 -9.38 -9.16
C LEU A 154 -9.20 -10.63 -9.60
N GLU A 155 -8.95 -11.10 -10.83
CA GLU A 155 -9.65 -12.27 -11.38
C GLU A 155 -8.70 -13.25 -12.07
N SER A 156 -9.02 -14.54 -11.98
CA SER A 156 -8.35 -15.56 -12.78
C SER A 156 -8.83 -15.50 -14.22
N VAL A 157 -7.92 -15.29 -15.16
CA VAL A 157 -8.26 -15.12 -16.58
C VAL A 157 -7.98 -16.41 -17.33
N LYS A 158 -8.94 -16.87 -18.13
CA LYS A 158 -8.74 -18.03 -19.01
C LYS A 158 -7.76 -17.67 -20.14
N LEU A 159 -6.80 -18.55 -20.40
CA LEU A 159 -5.93 -18.43 -21.57
C LEU A 159 -6.75 -18.72 -22.84
N GLU A 160 -6.74 -17.78 -23.79
CA GLU A 160 -7.48 -17.92 -25.06
C GLU A 160 -6.87 -18.99 -25.97
N LYS A 161 -5.56 -19.21 -25.84
CA LYS A 161 -4.83 -20.23 -26.59
C LYS A 161 -5.24 -21.63 -26.13
N GLN A 162 -5.59 -22.51 -27.07
CA GLN A 162 -5.73 -23.93 -26.80
C GLN A 162 -4.39 -24.53 -26.36
N VAL A 163 -4.41 -25.26 -25.25
CA VAL A 163 -3.25 -25.96 -24.71
C VAL A 163 -3.59 -27.44 -24.64
N ILE A 164 -2.69 -28.27 -25.18
CA ILE A 164 -2.78 -29.73 -25.08
C ILE A 164 -1.81 -30.15 -23.98
N VAL A 165 -2.34 -30.84 -22.97
CA VAL A 165 -1.55 -31.43 -21.86
C VAL A 165 -1.91 -32.91 -21.84
N ASP A 166 -0.92 -33.79 -21.91
CA ASP A 166 -1.10 -35.24 -21.94
C ASP A 166 -2.12 -35.69 -23.02
N ASP A 167 -1.97 -35.16 -24.24
CA ASP A 167 -2.84 -35.40 -25.40
C ASP A 167 -4.32 -35.04 -25.21
N ARG A 168 -4.62 -34.19 -24.22
CA ARG A 168 -5.98 -33.68 -23.94
C ARG A 168 -6.06 -32.18 -24.03
N GLU A 169 -7.11 -31.69 -24.69
CA GLU A 169 -7.45 -30.27 -24.68
C GLU A 169 -7.70 -29.80 -23.25
N SER A 170 -6.95 -28.78 -22.84
CA SER A 170 -6.95 -28.24 -21.49
C SER A 170 -7.33 -26.76 -21.50
N LYS A 171 -8.12 -26.35 -20.50
CA LYS A 171 -8.42 -24.94 -20.23
C LYS A 171 -7.44 -24.45 -19.16
N CYS A 172 -6.50 -23.61 -19.56
CA CYS A 172 -5.57 -22.98 -18.64
C CYS A 172 -6.13 -21.64 -18.14
N TYR A 173 -5.84 -21.32 -16.89
CA TYR A 173 -6.14 -20.03 -16.28
C TYR A 173 -4.85 -19.38 -15.79
N SER A 174 -4.86 -18.07 -15.60
CA SER A 174 -3.75 -17.35 -15.02
C SER A 174 -3.41 -17.92 -13.64
N VAL A 175 -2.12 -18.14 -13.39
CA VAL A 175 -1.69 -18.72 -12.11
C VAL A 175 -1.86 -17.73 -10.96
N GLU A 176 -1.77 -16.43 -11.28
CA GLU A 176 -2.09 -15.35 -10.36
C GLU A 176 -3.32 -14.59 -10.89
N PRO A 177 -4.19 -14.09 -10.01
CA PRO A 177 -5.24 -13.17 -10.41
C PRO A 177 -4.66 -11.96 -11.13
N VAL A 178 -5.33 -11.54 -12.20
CA VAL A 178 -4.97 -10.37 -12.99
C VAL A 178 -5.91 -9.24 -12.63
N LEU A 179 -5.37 -8.03 -12.51
CA LEU A 179 -6.16 -6.83 -12.26
C LEU A 179 -7.03 -6.48 -13.48
N ARG A 180 -8.34 -6.30 -13.27
CA ARG A 180 -9.35 -6.01 -14.29
C ARG A 180 -10.29 -4.90 -13.80
N CYS A 181 -10.72 -3.99 -14.67
CA CYS A 181 -11.82 -3.08 -14.31
C CYS A 181 -13.09 -3.91 -14.03
N LEU A 182 -13.94 -3.42 -13.14
CA LEU A 182 -15.25 -4.00 -12.90
C LEU A 182 -16.12 -3.86 -14.17
N PRO A 183 -16.97 -4.86 -14.49
CA PRO A 183 -17.86 -4.77 -15.64
C PRO A 183 -18.78 -3.55 -15.53
N GLY A 184 -18.87 -2.74 -16.59
CA GLY A 184 -19.71 -1.53 -16.61
C GLY A 184 -19.01 -0.25 -16.14
N CYS A 185 -17.71 -0.32 -15.81
CA CYS A 185 -16.81 0.82 -15.69
C CYS A 185 -16.06 1.09 -17.02
#